data_AF-F3FT95-F1
#
_entry.id   AF-F3FT95-F1
#
_cell.length_a   1.000
_cell.length_b   1.000
_cell.length_c   1.000
_cell.angle_alpha   90.00
_cell.angle_beta   90.00
_cell.angle_gamma   90.00
#
_symmetry.space_group_name_H-M   'P 1'
#
loop_
_entity.id
_entity.type
_entity.pdbx_description
1 polymer ?
#
loop_
_entity_poly.entity_id
_entity_poly.type
_entity_poly.pdbx_seq_one_letter_code
_entity_poly.pdbx_strand_id
1 'polypeptide(L)'
;NESLQGLTPATAALQSYRERLGEFKQIQTKAEADQEIMAGLGETLLDSVAALNRLQTAQRDSEAANASAMLSSVAGLALLIGLLAAWIMTRQITVPLQQTLGAAARIAQGDLSRDISVTRRDEMGQLQGSMQTMTVSLRELVGGISEGVSQIASAAEQLSAVTKQTCIGVTSQKDETDQVATAMNEMAATVQEVARNAQEASQAAAQADQQARSGDEVVGQAIIQIEQLAREVLNSTQSMSALKQESNKIVGVLDVIKSVSQQTNLLALNAAIEAARAGEAGRG
;
A
#
# COMPACT_ATOMS: atom_id res chain seq x y z
N ASN A 1 -14.58 150.14 -110.74
CA ASN A 1 -14.95 150.69 -109.41
C ASN A 1 -15.95 149.72 -108.80
N GLU A 2 -15.68 149.27 -107.56
CA GLU A 2 -16.38 148.22 -106.78
C GLU A 2 -16.18 146.75 -107.17
N SER A 3 -14.98 146.46 -107.64
CA SER A 3 -14.28 145.19 -107.46
C SER A 3 -13.87 145.00 -105.97
N LEU A 4 -13.96 143.77 -105.43
CA LEU A 4 -13.11 143.19 -104.36
C LEU A 4 -13.62 142.93 -102.90
N GLN A 5 -14.92 142.88 -102.54
CA GLN A 5 -15.30 142.60 -101.13
C GLN A 5 -16.23 141.40 -100.80
N GLY A 6 -16.82 140.69 -101.76
CA GLY A 6 -17.73 139.56 -101.45
C GLY A 6 -17.16 138.13 -101.62
N LEU A 7 -16.04 137.96 -102.32
CA LEU A 7 -15.47 136.64 -102.65
C LEU A 7 -14.56 136.06 -101.55
N THR A 8 -14.14 136.88 -100.59
CA THR A 8 -13.30 136.50 -99.44
C THR A 8 -13.94 135.49 -98.46
N PRO A 9 -15.24 135.60 -98.08
CA PRO A 9 -15.87 134.60 -97.21
C PRO A 9 -16.09 133.25 -97.91
N ALA A 10 -16.33 133.24 -99.23
CA ALA A 10 -16.54 132.00 -99.99
C ALA A 10 -15.23 131.21 -100.20
N THR A 11 -14.10 131.89 -100.43
CA THR A 11 -12.80 131.24 -100.50
C THR A 11 -12.31 130.77 -99.13
N ALA A 12 -12.57 131.51 -98.05
CA ALA A 12 -12.27 131.09 -96.68
C ALA A 12 -13.09 129.85 -96.25
N ALA A 13 -14.38 129.79 -96.63
CA ALA A 13 -15.23 128.63 -96.35
C ALA A 13 -14.81 127.37 -97.14
N LEU A 14 -14.41 127.52 -98.41
CA LEU A 14 -13.86 126.43 -99.22
C LEU A 14 -12.51 125.94 -98.69
N GLN A 15 -11.67 126.84 -98.20
CA GLN A 15 -10.38 126.50 -97.61
C GLN A 15 -10.58 125.76 -96.28
N SER A 16 -11.49 126.22 -95.43
CA SER A 16 -11.86 125.53 -94.19
C SER A 16 -12.52 124.16 -94.43
N TYR A 17 -13.37 124.04 -95.45
CA TYR A 17 -13.94 122.74 -95.84
C TYR A 17 -12.86 121.78 -96.34
N ARG A 18 -11.91 122.26 -97.14
CA ARG A 18 -10.78 121.45 -97.64
C ARG A 18 -9.83 121.02 -96.52
N GLU A 19 -9.59 121.89 -95.53
CA GLU A 19 -8.87 121.56 -94.29
C GLU A 19 -9.58 120.48 -93.49
N ARG A 20 -10.87 120.67 -93.19
CA ARG A 20 -11.68 119.68 -92.45
C ARG A 20 -11.81 118.35 -93.19
N LEU A 21 -11.87 118.37 -94.52
CA LEU A 21 -11.91 117.15 -95.33
C LEU A 21 -10.53 116.47 -95.36
N GLY A 22 -9.45 117.24 -95.30
CA GLY A 22 -8.08 116.75 -95.09
C GLY A 22 -7.89 116.12 -93.72
N GLU A 23 -8.35 116.78 -92.64
CA GLU A 23 -8.36 116.24 -91.28
C GLU A 23 -9.21 114.98 -91.18
N PHE A 24 -10.42 114.97 -91.77
CA PHE A 24 -11.29 113.80 -91.77
C PHE A 24 -10.65 112.62 -92.51
N LYS A 25 -10.05 112.87 -93.68
CA LYS A 25 -9.31 111.84 -94.42
C LYS A 25 -8.14 111.31 -93.59
N GLN A 26 -7.40 112.18 -92.92
CA GLN A 26 -6.26 111.81 -92.07
C GLN A 26 -6.68 111.01 -90.82
N ILE A 27 -7.82 111.37 -90.22
CA ILE A 27 -8.44 110.62 -89.12
C ILE A 27 -8.90 109.24 -89.61
N GLN A 28 -9.48 109.15 -90.80
CA GLN A 28 -9.91 107.89 -91.39
C GLN A 28 -8.72 106.95 -91.67
N THR A 29 -7.64 107.43 -92.32
CA THR A 29 -6.44 106.61 -92.54
C THR A 29 -5.78 106.20 -91.24
N LYS A 30 -5.78 107.08 -90.23
CA LYS A 30 -5.26 106.75 -88.90
C LYS A 30 -6.13 105.73 -88.19
N ALA A 31 -7.45 105.81 -88.29
CA ALA A 31 -8.37 104.83 -87.73
C ALA A 31 -8.25 103.46 -88.41
N GLU A 32 -8.07 103.41 -89.74
CA GLU A 32 -7.80 102.17 -90.47
C GLU A 32 -6.44 101.56 -90.07
N ALA A 33 -5.39 102.38 -89.94
CA ALA A 33 -4.08 101.94 -89.45
C ALA A 33 -4.14 101.46 -87.99
N ASP A 34 -4.86 102.17 -87.12
CA ASP A 34 -5.07 101.78 -85.73
C ASP A 34 -5.89 100.49 -85.64
N GLN A 35 -6.86 100.26 -86.53
CA GLN A 35 -7.64 99.03 -86.61
C GLN A 35 -6.80 97.84 -87.10
N GLU A 36 -5.90 98.04 -88.07
CA GLU A 36 -4.94 97.03 -88.54
C GLU A 36 -3.91 96.68 -87.45
N ILE A 37 -3.40 97.70 -86.73
CA ILE A 37 -2.53 97.53 -85.57
C ILE A 37 -3.27 96.77 -84.45
N MET A 38 -4.51 97.13 -84.13
CA MET A 38 -5.32 96.44 -83.11
C MET A 38 -5.65 95.00 -83.51
N ALA A 39 -5.89 94.72 -84.79
CA ALA A 39 -6.07 93.37 -85.29
C ALA A 39 -4.80 92.53 -85.14
N GLY A 40 -3.64 93.07 -85.52
CA GLY A 40 -2.34 92.41 -85.34
C GLY A 40 -1.95 92.23 -83.86
N LEU A 41 -2.25 93.21 -83.00
CA LEU A 41 -2.11 93.08 -81.55
C LEU A 41 -3.04 91.99 -81.00
N GLY A 42 -4.29 91.92 -81.48
CA GLY A 42 -5.24 90.89 -81.09
C GLY A 42 -4.77 89.48 -81.44
N GLU A 43 -4.23 89.29 -82.65
CA GLU A 43 -3.65 88.02 -83.09
C GLU A 43 -2.42 87.64 -82.27
N THR A 44 -1.50 88.59 -82.03
CA THR A 44 -0.32 88.39 -81.18
C THR A 44 -0.71 88.04 -79.74
N LEU A 45 -1.76 88.67 -79.21
CA LEU A 45 -2.27 88.41 -77.86
C LEU A 45 -2.93 87.03 -77.77
N LEU A 46 -3.71 86.63 -78.78
CA LEU A 46 -4.30 85.29 -78.86
C LEU A 46 -3.21 84.21 -78.94
N ASP A 47 -2.18 84.41 -79.76
CA ASP A 47 -1.04 83.49 -79.85
C ASP A 47 -0.25 83.41 -78.56
N SER A 48 -0.03 84.54 -77.89
CA SER A 48 0.65 84.58 -76.58
C SER A 48 -0.16 83.86 -75.51
N VAL A 49 -1.49 84.04 -75.47
CA VAL A 49 -2.39 83.32 -74.54
C VAL A 49 -2.40 81.82 -74.85
N ALA A 50 -2.45 81.43 -76.11
CA ALA A 50 -2.38 80.03 -76.52
C ALA A 50 -1.04 79.39 -76.15
N ALA A 51 0.08 80.11 -76.33
CA ALA A 51 1.42 79.66 -75.93
C ALA A 51 1.54 79.50 -74.41
N LEU A 52 1.04 80.46 -73.63
CA LEU A 52 1.01 80.38 -72.17
C LEU A 52 0.18 79.19 -71.68
N ASN A 53 -0.98 78.95 -72.30
CA ASN A 53 -1.84 77.81 -71.95
C ASN A 53 -1.15 76.47 -72.26
N ARG A 54 -0.47 76.36 -73.42
CA ARG A 54 0.35 75.18 -73.76
C ARG A 54 1.50 74.94 -72.78
N LEU A 55 2.19 75.99 -72.35
CA LEU A 55 3.26 75.88 -71.35
C LEU A 55 2.70 75.47 -69.97
N GLN A 56 1.59 76.06 -69.55
CA GLN A 56 0.94 75.73 -68.27
C GLN A 56 0.42 74.29 -68.25
N THR A 57 -0.19 73.82 -69.35
CA THR A 57 -0.65 72.42 -69.47
C THR A 57 0.52 71.45 -69.48
N ALA A 58 1.56 71.71 -70.26
CA ALA A 58 2.78 70.90 -70.27
C ALA A 58 3.48 70.85 -68.91
N GLN A 59 3.54 71.97 -68.18
CA GLN A 59 4.10 72.02 -66.83
C GLN A 59 3.26 71.20 -65.83
N ARG A 60 1.93 71.37 -65.85
CA ARG A 60 1.01 70.60 -64.99
C ARG A 60 1.10 69.10 -65.27
N ASP A 61 1.21 68.69 -66.53
CA ASP A 61 1.33 67.29 -66.90
C ASP A 61 2.67 66.71 -66.41
N SER A 62 3.76 67.47 -66.51
CA SER A 62 5.07 67.09 -65.97
C SER A 62 5.06 66.99 -64.44
N GLU A 63 4.47 67.97 -63.74
CA GLU A 63 4.31 67.95 -62.29
C GLU A 63 3.43 66.77 -61.84
N ALA A 64 2.33 66.50 -62.54
CA ALA A 64 1.45 65.36 -62.27
C ALA A 64 2.16 64.01 -62.51
N ALA A 65 2.97 63.91 -63.57
CA ALA A 65 3.76 62.72 -63.86
C ALA A 65 4.82 62.47 -62.77
N ASN A 66 5.55 63.51 -62.37
CA ASN A 66 6.55 63.44 -61.30
C ASN A 66 5.91 63.07 -59.95
N ALA A 67 4.77 63.69 -59.60
CA ALA A 67 4.03 63.36 -58.40
C ALA A 67 3.52 61.91 -58.42
N SER A 68 2.99 61.44 -59.55
CA SER A 68 2.53 60.06 -59.72
C SER A 68 3.68 59.05 -59.61
N ALA A 69 4.84 59.36 -60.21
CA ALA A 69 6.03 58.53 -60.11
C ALA A 69 6.58 58.47 -58.67
N MET A 70 6.57 59.60 -57.96
CA MET A 70 6.98 59.67 -56.55
C MET A 70 6.02 58.89 -55.65
N LEU A 71 4.71 59.01 -55.83
CA LEU A 71 3.72 58.24 -55.06
C LEU A 71 3.83 56.74 -55.33
N SER A 72 4.03 56.35 -56.60
CA SER A 72 4.19 54.94 -56.98
C SER A 72 5.48 54.33 -56.42
N SER A 73 6.58 55.09 -56.39
CA SER A 73 7.84 54.62 -55.80
C SER A 73 7.75 54.48 -54.28
N VAL A 74 7.11 55.44 -53.59
CA VAL A 74 6.84 55.35 -52.14
C VAL A 74 5.93 54.16 -51.83
N ALA A 75 4.85 53.97 -52.59
CA ALA A 75 3.96 52.82 -52.43
C ALA A 75 4.69 51.49 -52.67
N GLY A 76 5.53 51.41 -53.70
CA GLY A 76 6.37 50.24 -53.99
C GLY A 76 7.37 49.94 -52.87
N LEU A 77 8.05 50.96 -52.33
CA LEU A 77 8.98 50.80 -51.22
C LEU A 77 8.26 50.33 -49.95
N ALA A 78 7.10 50.91 -49.64
CA ALA A 78 6.29 50.51 -48.50
C ALA A 78 5.82 49.06 -48.61
N LEU A 79 5.39 48.62 -49.80
CA LEU A 79 5.04 47.23 -50.07
C LEU A 79 6.24 46.29 -49.89
N LEU A 80 7.41 46.65 -50.42
CA LEU A 80 8.64 45.86 -50.26
C LEU A 80 9.03 45.70 -48.79
N ILE A 81 8.99 46.79 -48.00
CA ILE A 81 9.27 46.75 -46.57
C ILE A 81 8.25 45.88 -45.83
N GLY A 82 6.96 46.01 -46.17
CA GLY A 82 5.90 45.17 -45.60
C GLY A 82 6.11 43.68 -45.86
N LEU A 83 6.44 43.32 -47.10
CA LEU A 83 6.74 41.93 -47.48
C LEU A 83 7.99 41.39 -46.77
N LEU A 84 9.05 42.20 -46.68
CA LEU A 84 10.27 41.83 -45.99
C LEU A 84 10.02 41.63 -44.48
N ALA A 85 9.27 42.55 -43.85
CA ALA A 85 8.90 42.44 -42.44
C ALA A 85 8.03 41.20 -42.17
N ALA A 86 7.05 40.92 -43.03
CA ALA A 86 6.23 39.72 -42.94
C ALA A 86 7.08 38.44 -43.06
N TRP A 87 7.98 38.38 -44.04
CA TRP A 87 8.89 37.25 -44.22
C TRP A 87 9.81 37.03 -43.01
N ILE A 88 10.37 38.12 -42.45
CA ILE A 88 11.20 38.07 -41.24
C ILE A 88 10.37 37.59 -40.05
N MET A 89 9.17 38.13 -39.82
CA MET A 89 8.29 37.72 -38.72
C MET A 89 7.89 36.24 -38.82
N THR A 90 7.51 35.76 -40.01
CA THR A 90 7.16 34.35 -40.20
C THR A 90 8.34 33.45 -39.86
N ARG A 91 9.54 33.79 -40.35
CA ARG A 91 10.74 32.97 -40.12
C ARG A 91 11.26 33.06 -38.68
N GLN A 92 11.15 34.22 -38.04
CA GLN A 92 11.70 34.44 -36.70
C GLN A 92 10.72 34.14 -35.57
N ILE A 93 9.41 34.18 -35.80
CA ILE A 93 8.40 34.00 -34.73
C ILE A 93 7.52 32.80 -35.04
N THR A 94 6.83 32.81 -36.19
CA THR A 94 5.81 31.80 -36.50
C THR A 94 6.38 30.39 -36.60
N VAL A 95 7.51 30.21 -37.29
CA VAL A 95 8.12 28.88 -37.48
C VAL A 95 8.62 28.28 -36.15
N PRO A 96 9.43 28.97 -35.31
CA PRO A 96 9.81 28.45 -34.00
C PRO A 96 8.62 28.18 -33.07
N LEU A 97 7.59 29.04 -33.09
CA LEU A 97 6.40 28.86 -32.27
C LEU A 97 5.63 27.59 -32.66
N GLN A 98 5.49 27.32 -33.95
CA GLN A 98 4.87 26.08 -34.45
C GLN A 98 5.68 24.83 -34.04
N GLN A 99 7.01 24.91 -34.04
CA GLN A 99 7.86 23.81 -33.56
C GLN A 99 7.65 23.54 -32.07
N THR A 100 7.58 24.60 -31.25
CA THR A 100 7.31 24.49 -29.81
C THR A 100 5.91 23.93 -29.55
N LEU A 101 4.89 24.38 -30.29
CA LEU A 101 3.53 23.83 -30.20
C LEU A 101 3.51 22.34 -30.58
N GLY A 102 4.24 21.94 -31.61
CA GLY A 102 4.37 20.52 -31.99
C GLY A 102 5.10 19.68 -30.95
N ALA A 103 6.09 20.25 -30.24
CA ALA A 103 6.73 19.58 -29.11
C ALA A 103 5.76 19.43 -27.93
N ALA A 104 5.04 20.50 -27.56
CA ALA A 104 4.04 20.47 -26.51
C ALA A 104 2.91 19.45 -26.80
N ALA A 105 2.44 19.37 -28.04
CA ALA A 105 1.44 18.39 -28.45
C ALA A 105 1.94 16.94 -28.30
N ARG A 106 3.22 16.68 -28.60
CA ARG A 106 3.83 15.34 -28.40
C ARG A 106 3.98 14.99 -26.92
N ILE A 107 4.44 15.94 -26.11
CA ILE A 107 4.51 15.79 -24.64
C ILE A 107 3.11 15.49 -24.09
N ALA A 108 2.07 16.19 -24.55
CA ALA A 108 0.69 15.95 -24.14
C ALA A 108 0.16 14.57 -24.56
N GLN A 109 0.68 13.99 -25.64
CA GLN A 109 0.40 12.61 -26.06
C GLN A 109 1.25 11.56 -25.31
N GLY A 110 2.15 11.99 -24.44
CA GLY A 110 3.05 11.12 -23.68
C GLY A 110 4.35 10.75 -24.41
N ASP A 111 4.61 11.29 -25.60
CA ASP A 111 5.89 11.10 -26.30
C ASP A 111 6.96 12.04 -25.74
N LEU A 112 7.71 11.53 -24.77
CA LEU A 112 8.87 12.20 -24.15
C LEU A 112 10.20 11.76 -24.76
N SER A 113 10.20 11.02 -25.89
CA SER A 113 11.40 10.37 -26.42
C SER A 113 12.37 11.32 -27.13
N ARG A 114 11.89 12.49 -27.57
CA ARG A 114 12.69 13.43 -28.36
C ARG A 114 13.02 14.68 -27.56
N ASP A 115 14.25 15.15 -27.72
CA ASP A 115 14.68 16.41 -27.15
C ASP A 115 14.29 17.61 -28.04
N ILE A 116 14.04 18.75 -27.40
CA ILE A 116 13.80 20.04 -28.01
C ILE A 116 15.16 20.74 -28.13
N SER A 117 15.61 20.94 -29.37
CA SER A 117 16.87 21.64 -29.64
C SER A 117 16.71 23.15 -29.45
N VAL A 118 17.47 23.72 -28.51
CA VAL A 118 17.50 25.16 -28.25
C VAL A 118 18.74 25.76 -28.90
N THR A 119 18.57 26.42 -30.04
CA THR A 119 19.67 27.07 -30.77
C THR A 119 19.67 28.59 -30.61
N ARG A 120 18.61 29.15 -30.03
CA ARG A 120 18.37 30.60 -29.93
C ARG A 120 18.49 31.10 -28.50
N ARG A 121 18.81 32.39 -28.34
CA ARG A 121 19.03 33.04 -27.03
C ARG A 121 18.01 34.13 -26.71
N ASP A 122 16.94 34.22 -27.50
CA ASP A 122 15.81 35.13 -27.30
C ASP A 122 14.72 34.47 -26.44
N GLU A 123 13.57 35.13 -26.29
CA GLU A 123 12.42 34.64 -25.54
C GLU A 123 11.89 33.32 -26.09
N MET A 124 11.97 33.11 -27.41
CA MET A 124 11.58 31.84 -28.04
C MET A 124 12.55 30.73 -27.65
N GLY A 125 13.86 31.00 -27.63
CA GLY A 125 14.87 30.08 -27.13
C GLY A 125 14.68 29.74 -25.65
N GLN A 126 14.36 30.73 -24.81
CA GLN A 126 14.04 30.50 -23.39
C GLN A 126 12.80 29.62 -23.21
N LEU A 127 11.74 29.85 -24.00
CA LEU A 127 10.55 29.01 -23.99
C LEU A 127 10.85 27.56 -24.38
N GLN A 128 11.65 27.36 -25.43
CA GLN A 128 12.09 26.03 -25.85
C GLN A 128 12.93 25.33 -24.78
N GLY A 129 13.82 26.08 -24.11
CA GLY A 129 14.62 25.58 -22.99
C GLY A 129 13.78 25.13 -21.81
N SER A 130 12.81 25.95 -21.39
CA SER A 130 11.89 25.57 -20.31
C SER A 130 11.06 24.33 -20.66
N MET A 131 10.60 24.21 -21.91
CA MET A 131 9.91 23.01 -22.39
C MET A 131 10.81 21.76 -22.40
N GLN A 132 12.10 21.92 -22.74
CA GLN A 132 13.05 20.81 -22.66
C GLN A 132 13.26 20.35 -21.21
N THR A 133 13.45 21.29 -20.29
CA THR A 133 13.58 20.99 -18.86
C THR A 133 12.34 20.24 -18.35
N MET A 134 11.14 20.71 -18.71
CA MET A 134 9.89 20.02 -18.38
C MET A 134 9.85 18.59 -18.94
N THR A 135 10.27 18.40 -20.20
CA THR A 135 10.32 17.08 -20.85
C THR A 135 11.26 16.12 -20.10
N VAL A 136 12.46 16.60 -19.73
CA VAL A 136 13.43 15.80 -18.97
C VAL A 136 12.88 15.43 -17.59
N SER A 137 12.32 16.40 -16.85
CA SER A 137 11.73 16.11 -15.54
C SER A 137 10.56 15.13 -15.61
N LEU A 138 9.70 15.24 -16.62
CA LEU A 138 8.64 14.25 -16.85
C LEU A 138 9.21 12.86 -17.17
N ARG A 139 10.27 12.78 -17.97
CA ARG A 139 10.93 11.52 -18.32
C ARG A 139 11.54 10.85 -17.09
N GLU A 140 12.19 11.62 -16.23
CA GLU A 140 12.72 11.15 -14.94
C GLU A 140 11.62 10.65 -14.00
N LEU A 141 10.52 11.42 -13.87
CA LEU A 141 9.36 11.01 -13.07
C LEU A 141 8.76 9.70 -13.57
N VAL A 142 8.55 9.55 -14.88
CA VAL A 142 8.04 8.31 -15.48
C VAL A 142 9.01 7.16 -15.29
N GLY A 143 10.32 7.40 -15.44
CA GLY A 143 11.36 6.41 -15.16
C GLY A 143 11.32 5.92 -13.71
N GLY A 144 11.26 6.84 -12.75
CA GLY A 144 11.14 6.51 -11.32
C GLY A 144 9.84 5.76 -10.99
N ILE A 145 8.72 6.11 -11.62
CA ILE A 145 7.46 5.36 -11.48
C ILE A 145 7.63 3.93 -12.01
N SER A 146 8.27 3.75 -13.17
CA SER A 146 8.48 2.44 -13.77
C SER A 146 9.36 1.54 -12.89
N GLU A 147 10.43 2.11 -12.32
CA GLU A 147 11.28 1.42 -11.34
C GLU A 147 10.50 1.04 -10.08
N GLY A 148 9.70 1.96 -9.53
CA GLY A 148 8.85 1.68 -8.37
C GLY A 148 7.82 0.57 -8.64
N VAL A 149 7.19 0.55 -9.82
CA VAL A 149 6.27 -0.51 -10.23
C VAL A 149 6.99 -1.86 -10.32
N SER A 150 8.22 -1.90 -10.87
CA SER A 150 9.03 -3.12 -10.93
C SER A 150 9.38 -3.66 -9.53
N GLN A 151 9.73 -2.76 -8.60
CA GLN A 151 9.97 -3.13 -7.21
C GLN A 151 8.71 -3.68 -6.52
N ILE A 152 7.55 -3.05 -6.75
CA ILE A 152 6.27 -3.54 -6.22
C ILE A 152 5.93 -4.92 -6.78
N ALA A 153 6.12 -5.15 -8.08
CA ALA A 153 5.89 -6.44 -8.71
C ALA A 153 6.78 -7.54 -8.09
N SER A 154 8.06 -7.24 -7.91
CA SER A 154 9.02 -8.15 -7.27
C SER A 154 8.63 -8.45 -5.81
N ALA A 155 8.22 -7.44 -5.05
CA ALA A 155 7.76 -7.60 -3.67
C ALA A 155 6.47 -8.44 -3.59
N ALA A 156 5.56 -8.29 -4.56
CA ALA A 156 4.34 -9.09 -4.64
C ALA A 156 4.63 -10.57 -4.94
N GLU A 157 5.60 -10.86 -5.82
CA GLU A 157 6.06 -12.24 -6.06
C GLU A 157 6.68 -12.87 -4.82
N GLN A 158 7.54 -12.11 -4.12
CA GLN A 158 8.12 -12.55 -2.85
C GLN A 158 7.05 -12.81 -1.78
N LEU A 159 6.08 -11.91 -1.64
CA LEU A 159 4.97 -12.08 -0.71
C LEU A 159 4.16 -13.33 -1.05
N SER A 160 3.86 -13.57 -2.33
CA SER A 160 3.16 -14.78 -2.79
C SER A 160 3.92 -16.06 -2.40
N ALA A 161 5.24 -16.07 -2.59
CA ALA A 161 6.09 -17.18 -2.18
C ALA A 161 6.06 -17.40 -0.66
N VAL A 162 6.17 -16.34 0.14
CA VAL A 162 6.09 -16.40 1.61
C VAL A 162 4.72 -16.90 2.05
N THR A 163 3.62 -16.38 1.48
CA THR A 163 2.26 -16.84 1.80
C THR A 163 2.08 -18.32 1.49
N LYS A 164 2.61 -18.81 0.37
CA LYS A 164 2.57 -20.25 0.04
C LYS A 164 3.34 -21.08 1.05
N GLN A 165 4.52 -20.62 1.48
CA GLN A 165 5.30 -21.29 2.53
C GLN A 165 4.56 -21.28 3.88
N THR A 166 3.94 -20.16 4.26
CA THR A 166 3.11 -20.06 5.46
C THR A 166 1.93 -21.03 5.41
N CYS A 167 1.26 -21.17 4.27
CA CYS A 167 0.15 -22.11 4.10
C CYS A 167 0.59 -23.57 4.33
N ILE A 168 1.77 -23.94 3.82
CA ILE A 168 2.38 -25.26 4.08
C ILE A 168 2.65 -25.43 5.59
N GLY A 169 3.25 -24.41 6.22
CA GLY A 169 3.52 -24.43 7.67
C GLY A 169 2.26 -24.57 8.52
N VAL A 170 1.20 -23.85 8.19
CA VAL A 170 -0.11 -23.94 8.88
C VAL A 170 -0.73 -25.32 8.72
N THR A 171 -0.58 -25.95 7.55
CA THR A 171 -1.06 -27.32 7.33
C THR A 171 -0.30 -28.33 8.21
N SER A 172 1.03 -28.22 8.27
CA SER A 172 1.86 -29.05 9.16
C SER A 172 1.50 -28.84 10.64
N GLN A 173 1.28 -27.59 11.05
CA GLN A 173 0.90 -27.27 12.42
C GLN A 173 -0.50 -27.80 12.78
N LYS A 174 -1.42 -27.84 11.81
CA LYS A 174 -2.72 -28.51 11.98
C LYS A 174 -2.51 -30.01 12.24
N ASP A 175 -1.68 -30.68 11.44
CA ASP A 175 -1.44 -32.11 11.59
C ASP A 175 -0.79 -32.44 12.95
N GLU A 176 0.16 -31.62 13.40
CA GLU A 176 0.74 -31.73 14.75
C GLU A 176 -0.31 -31.52 15.85
N THR A 177 -1.22 -30.56 15.66
CA THR A 177 -2.31 -30.30 16.62
C THR A 177 -3.27 -31.49 16.71
N ASP A 178 -3.59 -32.13 15.58
CA ASP A 178 -4.44 -33.33 15.54
C ASP A 178 -3.75 -34.52 16.25
N GLN A 179 -2.42 -34.65 16.13
CA GLN A 179 -1.63 -35.63 16.88
C GLN A 179 -1.64 -35.36 18.39
N VAL A 180 -1.45 -34.10 18.80
CA VAL A 180 -1.54 -33.72 20.21
C VAL A 180 -2.92 -34.03 20.77
N ALA A 181 -4.00 -33.72 20.05
CA ALA A 181 -5.36 -34.07 20.47
C ALA A 181 -5.54 -35.59 20.67
N THR A 182 -4.95 -36.39 19.77
CA THR A 182 -4.93 -37.85 19.89
C THR A 182 -4.19 -38.31 21.15
N ALA A 183 -2.99 -37.78 21.39
CA ALA A 183 -2.21 -38.08 22.60
C ALA A 183 -2.94 -37.65 23.88
N MET A 184 -3.67 -36.54 23.86
CA MET A 184 -4.50 -36.10 24.99
C MET A 184 -5.64 -37.07 25.28
N ASN A 185 -6.26 -37.67 24.25
CA ASN A 185 -7.27 -38.71 24.44
C ASN A 185 -6.67 -39.99 25.05
N GLU A 186 -5.48 -40.42 24.60
CA GLU A 186 -4.76 -41.55 25.21
C GLU A 186 -4.35 -41.26 26.66
N MET A 187 -3.90 -40.03 26.94
CA MET A 187 -3.59 -39.61 28.31
C MET A 187 -4.83 -39.59 29.21
N ALA A 188 -5.99 -39.15 28.70
CA ALA A 188 -7.23 -39.20 29.46
C ALA A 188 -7.62 -40.65 29.81
N ALA A 189 -7.49 -41.57 28.85
CA ALA A 189 -7.75 -42.99 29.08
C ALA A 189 -6.80 -43.60 30.12
N THR A 190 -5.51 -43.31 30.03
CA THR A 190 -4.50 -43.81 30.99
C THR A 190 -4.70 -43.22 32.39
N VAL A 191 -5.05 -41.93 32.52
CA VAL A 191 -5.41 -41.34 33.82
C VAL A 191 -6.63 -42.04 34.42
N GLN A 192 -7.64 -42.35 33.61
CA GLN A 192 -8.83 -43.06 34.08
C GLN A 192 -8.51 -44.50 34.51
N GLU A 193 -7.60 -45.18 33.81
CA GLU A 193 -7.11 -46.50 34.20
C GLU A 193 -6.31 -46.45 35.51
N VAL A 194 -5.40 -45.47 35.66
CA VAL A 194 -4.65 -45.26 36.91
C VAL A 194 -5.58 -44.99 38.08
N ALA A 195 -6.62 -44.16 37.89
CA ALA A 195 -7.63 -43.91 38.92
C ALA A 195 -8.38 -45.20 39.31
N ARG A 196 -8.75 -46.04 38.33
CA ARG A 196 -9.39 -47.34 38.59
C ARG A 196 -8.46 -48.27 39.38
N ASN A 197 -7.20 -48.39 38.96
CA ASN A 197 -6.21 -49.24 39.64
C ASN A 197 -5.94 -48.75 41.08
N ALA A 198 -5.90 -47.44 41.31
CA ALA A 198 -5.76 -46.87 42.65
C ALA A 198 -6.98 -47.20 43.54
N GLN A 199 -8.19 -47.16 42.99
CA GLN A 199 -9.41 -47.54 43.70
C GLN A 199 -9.42 -49.04 44.05
N GLU A 200 -9.07 -49.90 43.10
CA GLU A 200 -8.95 -51.36 43.31
C GLU A 200 -7.89 -51.67 44.39
N ALA A 201 -6.72 -51.03 44.32
CA ALA A 201 -5.67 -51.18 45.33
C ALA A 201 -6.13 -50.72 46.73
N SER A 202 -6.87 -49.62 46.82
CA SER A 202 -7.44 -49.13 48.07
C SER A 202 -8.47 -50.12 48.66
N GLN A 203 -9.33 -50.71 47.83
CA GLN A 203 -10.26 -51.76 48.26
C GLN A 203 -9.55 -53.03 48.72
N ALA A 204 -8.52 -53.47 48.00
CA ALA A 204 -7.72 -54.63 48.37
C ALA A 204 -7.00 -54.41 49.71
N ALA A 205 -6.44 -53.22 49.92
CA ALA A 205 -5.83 -52.85 51.20
C ALA A 205 -6.84 -52.84 52.35
N ALA A 206 -8.06 -52.33 52.13
CA ALA A 206 -9.12 -52.36 53.13
C ALA A 206 -9.57 -53.79 53.49
N GLN A 207 -9.68 -54.68 52.48
CA GLN A 207 -9.96 -56.10 52.72
C GLN A 207 -8.84 -56.79 53.49
N ALA A 208 -7.58 -56.52 53.15
CA ALA A 208 -6.43 -57.07 53.86
C ALA A 208 -6.40 -56.62 55.34
N ASP A 209 -6.71 -55.35 55.62
CA ASP A 209 -6.84 -54.82 56.99
C ASP A 209 -7.96 -55.53 57.76
N GLN A 210 -9.13 -55.73 57.14
CA GLN A 210 -10.22 -56.48 57.75
C GLN A 210 -9.85 -57.94 58.05
N GLN A 211 -9.16 -58.61 57.12
CA GLN A 211 -8.72 -59.99 57.29
C GLN A 211 -7.66 -60.10 58.40
N ALA A 212 -6.75 -59.14 58.49
CA ALA A 212 -5.76 -59.08 59.57
C ALA A 212 -6.43 -58.92 60.93
N ARG A 213 -7.43 -58.03 61.06
CA ARG A 213 -8.22 -57.87 62.30
C ARG A 213 -8.96 -59.14 62.70
N SER A 214 -9.58 -59.83 61.74
CA SER A 214 -10.22 -61.12 62.01
C SER A 214 -9.19 -62.18 62.45
N GLY A 215 -8.00 -62.18 61.85
CA GLY A 215 -6.88 -63.02 62.28
C GLY A 215 -6.46 -62.75 63.73
N ASP A 216 -6.34 -61.47 64.11
CA ASP A 216 -6.03 -61.05 65.49
C ASP A 216 -7.09 -61.55 66.48
N GLU A 217 -8.38 -61.49 66.14
CA GLU A 217 -9.45 -62.04 66.98
C GLU A 217 -9.30 -63.56 67.19
N VAL A 218 -9.00 -64.31 66.12
CA VAL A 218 -8.79 -65.77 66.21
C VAL A 218 -7.56 -66.09 67.07
N VAL A 219 -6.46 -65.35 66.90
CA VAL A 219 -5.25 -65.50 67.72
C VAL A 219 -5.55 -65.19 69.18
N GLY A 220 -6.28 -64.11 69.46
CA GLY A 220 -6.75 -63.77 70.81
C GLY A 220 -7.57 -64.89 71.45
N GLN A 221 -8.51 -65.48 70.69
CA GLN A 221 -9.31 -66.61 71.16
C GLN A 221 -8.46 -67.87 71.43
N ALA A 222 -7.46 -68.13 70.57
CA ALA A 222 -6.54 -69.25 70.76
C ALA A 222 -5.69 -69.09 72.03
N ILE A 223 -5.24 -67.88 72.34
CA ILE A 223 -4.52 -67.59 73.60
C ILE A 223 -5.40 -67.90 74.81
N ILE A 224 -6.66 -67.47 74.81
CA ILE A 224 -7.62 -67.77 75.91
C ILE A 224 -7.79 -69.29 76.09
N GLN A 225 -7.91 -70.04 74.99
CA GLN A 225 -8.02 -71.50 75.05
C GLN A 225 -6.74 -72.16 75.58
N ILE A 226 -5.56 -71.67 75.18
CA ILE A 226 -4.28 -72.16 75.70
C ILE A 226 -4.17 -71.91 77.21
N GLU A 227 -4.58 -70.73 77.69
CA GLU A 227 -4.60 -70.42 79.13
C GLU A 227 -5.59 -71.31 79.91
N GLN A 228 -6.74 -71.64 79.32
CA GLN A 228 -7.68 -72.58 79.91
C GLN A 228 -7.10 -74.00 79.95
N LEU A 229 -6.50 -74.46 78.85
CA LEU A 229 -5.86 -75.77 78.78
C LEU A 229 -4.73 -75.90 79.81
N ALA A 230 -3.90 -74.86 79.96
CA ALA A 230 -2.85 -74.82 80.97
C ALA A 230 -3.41 -74.99 82.40
N ARG A 231 -4.55 -74.34 82.71
CA ARG A 231 -5.24 -74.51 84.00
C ARG A 231 -5.78 -75.93 84.18
N GLU A 232 -6.39 -76.52 83.15
CA GLU A 232 -6.87 -77.91 83.21
C GLU A 232 -5.73 -78.91 83.40
N VAL A 233 -4.58 -78.71 82.75
CA VAL A 233 -3.38 -79.55 82.93
C VAL A 233 -2.85 -79.45 84.36
N LEU A 234 -2.82 -78.26 84.96
CA LEU A 234 -2.45 -78.06 86.37
C LEU A 234 -3.40 -78.81 87.31
N ASN A 235 -4.71 -78.69 87.08
CA ASN A 235 -5.72 -79.40 87.87
C ASN A 235 -5.56 -80.92 87.74
N SER A 236 -5.36 -81.44 86.53
CA SER A 236 -5.13 -82.87 86.29
C SER A 236 -3.87 -83.38 86.99
N THR A 237 -2.81 -82.57 86.99
CA THR A 237 -1.55 -82.88 87.70
C THR A 237 -1.78 -82.95 89.21
N GLN A 238 -2.58 -82.04 89.77
CA GLN A 238 -2.96 -82.06 91.18
C GLN A 238 -3.79 -83.31 91.54
N SER A 239 -4.77 -83.68 90.69
CA SER A 239 -5.55 -84.91 90.87
C SER A 239 -4.68 -86.16 90.79
N MET A 240 -3.72 -86.22 89.87
CA MET A 240 -2.74 -87.32 89.79
C MET A 240 -1.86 -87.41 91.03
N SER A 241 -1.44 -86.27 91.58
CA SER A 241 -0.69 -86.22 92.85
C SER A 241 -1.52 -86.76 94.02
N ALA A 242 -2.79 -86.37 94.11
CA ALA A 242 -3.72 -86.88 95.12
C ALA A 242 -3.94 -88.40 94.97
N LEU A 243 -4.16 -88.88 93.74
CA LEU A 243 -4.31 -90.31 93.44
C LEU A 243 -3.05 -91.11 93.82
N LYS A 244 -1.85 -90.56 93.56
CA LYS A 244 -0.58 -91.15 94.00
C LYS A 244 -0.52 -91.26 95.52
N GLN A 245 -0.96 -90.22 96.23
CA GLN A 245 -1.00 -90.22 97.69
C GLN A 245 -1.98 -91.27 98.25
N GLU A 246 -3.18 -91.39 97.67
CA GLU A 246 -4.14 -92.45 98.03
C GLU A 246 -3.61 -93.85 97.69
N SER A 247 -2.98 -94.01 96.53
CA SER A 247 -2.34 -95.28 96.15
C SER A 247 -1.23 -95.68 97.13
N ASN A 248 -0.42 -94.73 97.61
CA ASN A 248 0.57 -94.98 98.65
C ASN A 248 -0.06 -95.38 100.00
N LYS A 249 -1.22 -94.80 100.37
CA LYS A 249 -1.96 -95.24 101.54
C LYS A 249 -2.44 -96.69 101.39
N ILE A 250 -2.93 -97.07 100.20
CA ILE A 250 -3.32 -98.46 99.90
C ILE A 250 -2.11 -99.40 100.04
N VAL A 251 -0.94 -99.02 99.53
CA VAL A 251 0.30 -99.80 99.74
C VAL A 251 0.60 -99.96 101.23
N GLY A 252 0.48 -98.89 102.02
CA GLY A 252 0.61 -98.96 103.47
C GLY A 252 -0.40 -99.92 104.13
N VAL A 253 -1.66 -99.92 103.69
CA VAL A 253 -2.67 -100.89 104.14
C VAL A 253 -2.32 -102.31 103.73
N LEU A 254 -1.83 -102.52 102.50
CA LEU A 254 -1.40 -103.83 102.02
C LEU A 254 -0.20 -104.37 102.81
N ASP A 255 0.74 -103.51 103.22
CA ASP A 255 1.85 -103.89 104.11
C ASP A 255 1.34 -104.31 105.49
N VAL A 256 0.34 -103.60 106.04
CA VAL A 256 -0.34 -104.03 107.28
C VAL A 256 -1.04 -105.37 107.09
N ILE A 257 -1.77 -105.57 105.99
CA ILE A 257 -2.43 -106.85 105.68
C ILE A 257 -1.41 -107.97 105.54
N LYS A 258 -0.27 -107.73 104.89
CA LYS A 258 0.82 -108.70 104.76
C LYS A 258 1.43 -109.04 106.11
N SER A 259 1.63 -108.04 106.97
CA SER A 259 2.09 -108.23 108.35
C SER A 259 1.09 -109.05 109.16
N VAL A 260 -0.21 -108.71 109.11
CA VAL A 260 -1.28 -109.48 109.75
C VAL A 260 -1.32 -110.90 109.20
N SER A 261 -1.27 -111.10 107.89
CA SER A 261 -1.28 -112.42 107.26
C SER A 261 -0.06 -113.25 107.65
N GLN A 262 1.13 -112.64 107.79
CA GLN A 262 2.31 -113.32 108.32
C GLN A 262 2.13 -113.68 109.80
N GLN A 263 1.55 -112.79 110.59
CA GLN A 263 1.23 -113.04 112.00
C GLN A 263 0.17 -114.14 112.15
N THR A 264 -0.85 -114.16 111.30
CA THR A 264 -1.86 -115.22 111.21
C THR A 264 -1.25 -116.52 110.72
N ASN A 265 -0.34 -116.49 109.76
CA ASN A 265 0.39 -117.69 109.31
C ASN A 265 1.29 -118.25 110.42
N LEU A 266 1.92 -117.39 111.23
CA LEU A 266 2.70 -117.80 112.40
C LEU A 266 1.81 -118.37 113.52
N LEU A 267 0.65 -117.75 113.75
CA LEU A 267 -0.38 -118.26 114.67
C LEU A 267 -0.93 -119.61 114.23
N ALA A 268 -1.24 -119.75 112.94
CA ALA A 268 -1.72 -120.98 112.34
C ALA A 268 -0.65 -122.08 112.38
N LEU A 269 0.62 -121.74 112.14
CA LEU A 269 1.74 -122.67 112.28
C LEU A 269 1.92 -123.12 113.74
N ASN A 270 1.85 -122.20 114.71
CA ASN A 270 1.90 -122.56 116.13
C ASN A 270 0.70 -123.43 116.54
N ALA A 271 -0.49 -123.14 116.03
CA ALA A 271 -1.67 -123.98 116.24
C ALA A 271 -1.52 -125.36 115.60
N ALA A 272 -0.95 -125.46 114.40
CA ALA A 272 -0.67 -126.74 113.72
C ALA A 272 0.43 -127.55 114.45
N ILE A 273 1.45 -126.89 115.00
CA ILE A 273 2.46 -127.53 115.87
C ILE A 273 1.78 -128.08 117.12
N GLU A 274 0.92 -127.31 117.79
CA GLU A 274 0.25 -127.75 119.01
C GLU A 274 -0.80 -128.85 118.73
N ALA A 275 -1.47 -128.81 117.58
CA ALA A 275 -2.33 -129.89 117.08
C ALA A 275 -1.54 -131.17 116.79
N ALA A 276 -0.34 -131.07 116.19
CA ALA A 276 0.55 -132.21 116.02
C ALA A 276 1.08 -132.76 117.36
N ARG A 277 1.21 -131.89 118.38
CA ARG A 277 1.59 -132.25 119.75
C ARG A 277 0.47 -132.96 120.52
N ALA A 278 -0.79 -132.70 120.17
CA ALA A 278 -1.98 -133.22 120.86
C ALA A 278 -2.41 -134.65 120.43
N GLY A 279 -1.76 -135.29 119.45
CA GLY A 279 -2.13 -136.65 119.00
C GLY A 279 -3.60 -136.75 118.52
N GLU A 280 -4.21 -137.94 118.57
CA GLU A 280 -5.56 -138.25 118.02
C GLU A 280 -6.71 -137.30 118.45
N ALA A 281 -6.52 -136.42 119.43
CA ALA A 281 -7.49 -135.39 119.82
C ALA A 281 -7.40 -134.07 119.02
N GLY A 282 -6.39 -133.91 118.15
CA GLY A 282 -6.05 -132.64 117.47
C GLY A 282 -6.36 -132.56 115.96
N ARG A 283 -7.07 -133.53 115.37
CA ARG A 283 -7.50 -133.44 113.96
C ARG A 283 -8.82 -132.67 113.85
N GLY A 284 -8.71 -131.35 113.84
CA GLY A 284 -9.77 -130.40 113.46
C GLY A 284 -9.14 -129.23 112.74
#